data_AF-A0A9X4R118-F1
#
_entry.id   AF-A0A9X4R118-F1
#
_cell.length_a   1.000
_cell.length_b   1.000
_cell.length_c   1.000
_cell.angle_alpha   90.00
_cell.angle_beta   90.00
_cell.angle_gamma   90.00
#
_symmetry.space_group_name_H-M   'P 1'
#
loop_
_entity.id
_entity.type
_entity.pdbx_description
1 polymer ?
#
loop_
_entity_poly.entity_id
_entity_poly.type
_entity_poly.pdbx_seq_one_letter_code
_entity_poly.pdbx_strand_id
1 'polypeptide(L)'
;MATFTVIKRKNKSSTSWQYDVKDTSFKSGKKRKSGFKTKAEATYAAQQLIRVLEDGYNIEDNKRFEEYYRDWLIANGKNKLGEKQQYWYDHALNLFLTHFGEDILIKNITRNEYQKFISNYSNGRTSETVRKVHLYISSCIKDAIYDGYLKKDPTYKVNYKGTKLPKKESVKFLTILEYEQLRKYFKRKDDKSTLVLYILLITGARFSEVNRMTYKDLYYKPGLIHLPGTKTENADREIEISDTDLSYIKKAISKHPQKINGELFGLSQAAISKVFKKAKTEFNIKDEITPYSLRHTHASYLISKGISIEYISKRLGHASIAITLDVYTHLLDEHKKEQGQRVRELFS
;
A
#
# COMPACT_ATOMS: atom_id res chain seq x y z
N MET A 1 -34.75 5.90 28.07
CA MET A 1 -33.99 4.84 28.78
C MET A 1 -34.67 3.52 28.53
N ALA A 2 -33.90 2.47 28.21
CA ALA A 2 -34.44 1.14 28.03
C ALA A 2 -35.08 0.66 29.34
N THR A 3 -36.28 0.08 29.28
CA THR A 3 -36.99 -0.44 30.47
C THR A 3 -37.26 -1.92 30.29
N PHE A 4 -37.34 -2.68 31.38
CA PHE A 4 -37.66 -4.10 31.32
C PHE A 4 -38.79 -4.50 32.27
N THR A 5 -39.51 -5.55 31.89
CA THR A 5 -40.50 -6.21 32.74
C THR A 5 -40.21 -7.70 32.76
N VAL A 6 -40.30 -8.33 33.94
CA VAL A 6 -40.12 -9.77 34.10
C VAL A 6 -41.44 -10.39 34.54
N ILE A 7 -41.94 -11.34 33.76
CA ILE A 7 -43.23 -12.01 33.99
C ILE A 7 -43.06 -13.52 34.06
N LYS A 8 -43.92 -14.16 34.87
CA LYS A 8 -44.00 -15.61 34.98
C LYS A 8 -44.93 -16.15 33.89
N ARG A 9 -44.42 -16.99 33.00
CA ARG A 9 -45.16 -17.62 31.91
C ARG A 9 -45.55 -19.04 32.29
N LYS A 10 -46.86 -19.34 32.27
CA LYS A 10 -47.40 -20.69 32.45
C LYS A 10 -47.80 -21.25 31.09
N ASN A 11 -47.23 -22.38 30.70
CA ASN A 11 -47.70 -23.23 29.61
C ASN A 11 -48.45 -24.44 30.19
N LYS A 12 -49.18 -25.19 29.36
CA LYS A 12 -50.00 -26.35 29.79
C LYS A 12 -49.22 -27.40 30.61
N SER A 13 -47.90 -27.52 30.44
CA SER A 13 -47.05 -28.52 31.10
C SER A 13 -45.82 -27.97 31.84
N SER A 14 -45.57 -26.65 31.83
CA SER A 14 -44.38 -26.08 32.48
C SER A 14 -44.53 -24.61 32.84
N THR A 15 -43.76 -24.18 33.83
CA THR A 15 -43.66 -22.76 34.21
C THR A 15 -42.25 -22.25 33.96
N SER A 16 -42.14 -21.10 33.30
CA SER A 16 -40.86 -20.45 33.02
C SER A 16 -40.97 -18.95 33.26
N TRP A 17 -39.83 -18.29 33.42
CA TRP A 17 -39.75 -16.83 33.48
C TRP A 17 -39.39 -16.26 32.11
N GLN A 18 -39.88 -15.06 31.85
CA GLN A 18 -39.67 -14.31 30.62
C GLN A 18 -39.38 -12.86 30.97
N TYR A 19 -38.48 -12.22 30.22
CA TYR A 19 -38.33 -10.77 30.24
C TYR A 19 -38.88 -10.13 28.94
N ASP A 20 -39.25 -8.86 29.02
CA ASP A 20 -39.61 -7.97 27.91
C ASP A 20 -38.82 -6.67 28.09
N VAL A 21 -37.85 -6.36 27.22
CA VAL A 21 -37.08 -5.11 27.23
C VAL A 21 -37.61 -4.20 26.12
N LYS A 22 -37.98 -2.96 26.45
CA LYS A 22 -38.44 -1.95 25.48
C LYS A 22 -37.33 -0.96 25.19
N ASP A 23 -37.01 -0.77 23.92
CA ASP A 23 -36.03 0.20 23.43
C ASP A 23 -36.29 0.56 21.96
N THR A 24 -35.97 1.78 21.56
CA THR A 24 -36.18 2.30 20.19
C THR A 24 -35.21 1.72 19.16
N SER A 25 -34.08 1.14 19.59
CA SER A 25 -33.12 0.47 18.70
C SER A 25 -33.64 -0.86 18.15
N PHE A 26 -34.63 -1.49 18.79
CA PHE A 26 -35.21 -2.73 18.31
C PHE A 26 -36.20 -2.48 17.18
N LYS A 27 -36.14 -3.27 16.08
CA LYS A 27 -37.11 -3.18 14.96
C LYS A 27 -38.57 -3.29 15.41
N SER A 28 -38.85 -4.09 16.44
CA SER A 28 -40.19 -4.29 17.03
C SER A 28 -40.50 -3.36 18.22
N GLY A 29 -39.60 -2.44 18.57
CA GLY A 29 -39.69 -1.57 19.76
C GLY A 29 -39.55 -2.29 21.11
N LYS A 30 -39.44 -3.62 21.09
CA LYS A 30 -39.25 -4.47 22.28
C LYS A 30 -38.62 -5.82 21.92
N LYS A 31 -37.87 -6.40 22.86
CA LYS A 31 -37.29 -7.74 22.79
C LYS A 31 -37.78 -8.62 23.93
N ARG A 32 -38.27 -9.81 23.56
CA ARG A 32 -38.76 -10.84 24.48
C ARG A 32 -37.86 -12.06 24.47
N LYS A 33 -37.55 -12.60 25.65
CA LYS A 33 -36.90 -13.91 25.78
C LYS A 33 -37.49 -14.67 26.95
N SER A 34 -37.91 -15.91 26.72
CA SER A 34 -38.51 -16.82 27.70
C SER A 34 -37.66 -18.08 27.91
N GLY A 35 -37.98 -18.86 28.93
CA GLY A 35 -37.32 -20.14 29.22
C GLY A 35 -36.37 -20.12 30.42
N PHE A 36 -36.37 -19.04 31.20
CA PHE A 36 -35.58 -18.96 32.44
C PHE A 36 -36.23 -19.76 33.56
N LYS A 37 -35.44 -20.42 34.41
CA LYS A 37 -35.96 -21.24 35.53
C LYS A 37 -36.40 -20.36 36.69
N THR A 38 -35.71 -19.24 36.93
CA THR A 38 -35.99 -18.34 38.05
C THR A 38 -36.22 -16.89 37.60
N LYS A 39 -36.91 -16.10 38.45
CA LYS A 39 -37.07 -14.65 38.25
C LYS A 39 -35.72 -13.94 38.22
N ALA A 40 -34.78 -14.39 39.06
CA ALA A 40 -33.44 -13.82 39.16
C ALA A 40 -32.65 -14.00 37.85
N GLU A 41 -32.67 -15.20 37.24
CA GLU A 41 -32.04 -15.45 35.95
C GLU A 41 -32.61 -14.55 34.83
N ALA A 42 -33.93 -14.42 34.76
CA ALA A 42 -34.59 -13.56 33.78
C ALA A 42 -34.27 -12.07 34.01
N THR A 43 -34.20 -11.64 35.27
CA THR A 43 -33.85 -10.26 35.66
C THR A 43 -32.41 -9.94 35.30
N TYR A 44 -31.47 -10.82 35.64
CA TYR A 44 -30.05 -10.67 35.31
C TYR A 44 -29.85 -10.61 33.79
N ALA A 45 -30.49 -11.49 33.03
CA ALA A 45 -30.40 -11.47 31.56
C ALA A 45 -30.98 -10.18 30.96
N ALA A 46 -32.06 -9.63 31.52
CA ALA A 46 -32.65 -8.37 31.08
C ALA A 46 -31.74 -7.16 31.40
N GLN A 47 -31.14 -7.13 32.60
CA GLN A 47 -30.17 -6.11 33.00
C GLN A 47 -28.92 -6.14 32.12
N GLN A 48 -28.41 -7.32 31.80
CA GLN A 48 -27.28 -7.46 30.88
C GLN A 48 -27.61 -6.97 29.47
N LEU A 49 -28.84 -7.16 29.00
CA LEU A 49 -29.27 -6.61 27.72
C LEU A 49 -29.37 -5.09 27.76
N ILE A 50 -29.99 -4.51 28.80
CA ILE A 50 -30.08 -3.06 28.98
C ILE A 50 -28.70 -2.41 29.02
N ARG A 51 -27.78 -2.94 29.83
CA ARG A 51 -26.42 -2.42 29.94
C ARG A 51 -25.75 -2.33 28.57
N VAL A 52 -25.94 -3.35 27.74
CA VAL A 52 -25.32 -3.36 26.41
C VAL A 52 -25.98 -2.36 25.45
N LEU A 53 -27.28 -2.09 25.58
CA LEU A 53 -27.95 -1.02 24.84
C LEU A 53 -27.51 0.38 25.31
N GLU A 54 -27.36 0.56 26.63
CA GLU A 54 -26.87 1.80 27.23
C GLU A 54 -25.42 2.09 26.84
N ASP A 55 -24.59 1.05 26.69
CA ASP A 55 -23.23 1.12 26.18
C ASP A 55 -23.18 1.40 24.65
N GLY A 56 -24.33 1.54 23.97
CA GLY A 56 -24.42 1.90 22.55
C GLY A 56 -24.22 0.74 21.56
N TYR A 57 -24.16 -0.52 22.03
CA TYR A 57 -23.94 -1.65 21.14
C TYR A 57 -25.24 -2.14 20.49
N ASN A 58 -25.22 -2.27 19.16
CA ASN A 58 -26.31 -2.83 18.39
C ASN A 58 -26.17 -4.36 18.23
N ILE A 59 -26.37 -5.12 19.32
CA ILE A 59 -26.19 -6.59 19.35
C ILE A 59 -27.17 -7.33 18.41
N GLU A 60 -28.28 -6.68 18.07
CA GLU A 60 -29.32 -7.28 17.24
C GLU A 60 -29.10 -7.09 15.76
N ASP A 61 -28.15 -6.23 15.35
CA ASP A 61 -27.93 -6.01 13.94
C ASP A 61 -27.34 -7.28 13.32
N ASN A 62 -28.14 -7.94 12.49
CA ASN A 62 -27.74 -9.05 11.64
C ASN A 62 -27.19 -8.50 10.31
N LYS A 63 -26.57 -7.32 10.34
CA LYS A 63 -25.91 -6.76 9.18
C LYS A 63 -24.78 -7.68 8.73
N ARG A 64 -24.78 -7.99 7.44
CA ARG A 64 -23.72 -8.77 6.82
C ARG A 64 -22.46 -7.93 6.77
N PHE A 65 -21.29 -8.56 6.92
CA PHE A 65 -20.03 -7.84 6.87
C PHE A 65 -19.82 -7.14 5.52
N GLU A 66 -20.18 -7.80 4.41
CA GLU A 66 -20.05 -7.21 3.08
C GLU A 66 -20.86 -5.92 2.94
N GLU A 67 -22.13 -5.93 3.35
CA GLU A 67 -23.01 -4.76 3.30
C GLU A 67 -22.41 -3.59 4.08
N TYR A 68 -21.99 -3.84 5.33
CA TYR A 68 -21.35 -2.82 6.14
C TYR A 68 -20.03 -2.33 5.53
N TYR A 69 -19.21 -3.23 4.98
CA TYR A 69 -17.94 -2.85 4.36
C TYR A 69 -18.16 -1.94 3.14
N ARG A 70 -19.16 -2.22 2.31
CA ARG A 70 -19.51 -1.38 1.15
C ARG A 70 -20.06 -0.02 1.57
N ASP A 71 -20.95 0.03 2.57
CA ASP A 71 -21.44 1.28 3.15
C ASP A 71 -20.30 2.10 3.73
N TRP A 72 -19.40 1.45 4.47
CA TRP A 72 -18.22 2.06 5.08
C TRP A 72 -17.28 2.66 4.02
N LEU A 73 -17.09 1.99 2.88
CA LEU A 73 -16.31 2.55 1.78
C LEU A 73 -16.94 3.85 1.25
N ILE A 74 -18.27 3.88 1.08
CA ILE A 74 -18.97 5.07 0.60
C ILE A 74 -18.87 6.21 1.62
N ALA A 75 -19.17 5.92 2.89
CA ALA A 75 -19.15 6.90 3.97
C ALA A 75 -17.77 7.56 4.17
N ASN A 76 -16.69 6.80 3.92
CA ASN A 76 -15.32 7.29 4.06
C ASN A 76 -14.73 7.86 2.75
N GLY A 77 -15.56 8.12 1.72
CA GLY A 77 -15.11 8.68 0.45
C GLY A 77 -14.19 7.74 -0.36
N LYS A 78 -14.25 6.44 -0.09
CA LYS A 78 -13.43 5.39 -0.72
C LYS A 78 -14.07 4.79 -1.98
N ASN A 79 -15.09 5.45 -2.51
CA ASN A 79 -15.75 5.13 -3.77
C ASN A 79 -15.07 5.77 -5.00
N LYS A 80 -14.14 6.71 -4.82
CA LYS A 80 -13.39 7.39 -5.88
C LYS A 80 -11.87 7.22 -5.70
N LEU A 81 -11.43 5.98 -5.57
CA LEU A 81 -10.02 5.65 -5.38
C LEU A 81 -9.34 5.35 -6.72
N GLY A 82 -8.01 5.50 -6.78
CA GLY A 82 -7.24 5.03 -7.93
C GLY A 82 -7.36 3.52 -8.10
N GLU A 83 -7.34 3.03 -9.34
CA GLU A 83 -7.57 1.62 -9.72
C GLU A 83 -6.85 0.61 -8.81
N LYS A 84 -5.56 0.87 -8.53
CA LYS A 84 -4.75 -0.02 -7.69
C LYS A 84 -5.25 -0.09 -6.25
N GLN A 85 -5.70 1.03 -5.69
CA GLN A 85 -6.18 1.08 -4.32
C GLN A 85 -7.54 0.42 -4.21
N GLN A 86 -8.43 0.69 -5.19
CA GLN A 86 -9.72 0.01 -5.29
C GLN A 86 -9.54 -1.52 -5.40
N TYR A 87 -8.64 -1.97 -6.28
CA TYR A 87 -8.28 -3.39 -6.39
C TYR A 87 -7.93 -4.02 -5.04
N TRP A 88 -7.18 -3.34 -4.17
CA TRP A 88 -6.81 -3.91 -2.88
C TRP A 88 -7.98 -3.97 -1.89
N TYR A 89 -8.90 -2.99 -1.91
CA TYR A 89 -10.11 -3.03 -1.10
C TYR A 89 -11.00 -4.22 -1.50
N ASP A 90 -11.21 -4.42 -2.81
CA ASP A 90 -12.01 -5.51 -3.35
C ASP A 90 -11.33 -6.87 -3.14
N HIS A 91 -10.02 -6.95 -3.39
CA HIS A 91 -9.24 -8.17 -3.18
C HIS A 91 -9.26 -8.61 -1.71
N ALA A 92 -9.08 -7.67 -0.78
CA ALA A 92 -9.11 -7.96 0.65
C ALA A 92 -10.50 -8.45 1.08
N LEU A 93 -11.57 -7.81 0.61
CA LEU A 93 -12.95 -8.22 0.88
C LEU A 93 -13.23 -9.63 0.33
N ASN A 94 -12.86 -9.90 -0.92
CA ASN A 94 -13.08 -11.21 -1.53
C ASN A 94 -12.35 -12.32 -0.78
N LEU A 95 -11.10 -12.09 -0.37
CA LEU A 95 -10.36 -13.04 0.47
C LEU A 95 -11.04 -13.28 1.81
N PHE A 96 -11.56 -12.21 2.43
CA PHE A 96 -12.28 -12.29 3.69
C PHE A 96 -13.55 -13.13 3.53
N LEU A 97 -14.40 -12.82 2.55
CA LEU A 97 -15.65 -13.55 2.29
C LEU A 97 -15.41 -15.00 1.88
N THR A 98 -14.33 -15.29 1.16
CA THR A 98 -13.93 -16.68 0.85
C THR A 98 -13.62 -17.49 2.11
N HIS A 99 -13.06 -16.86 3.14
CA HIS A 99 -12.71 -17.55 4.39
C HIS A 99 -13.89 -17.65 5.36
N PHE A 100 -14.67 -16.57 5.50
CA PHE A 100 -15.74 -16.46 6.49
C PHE A 100 -17.14 -16.82 5.97
N GLY A 101 -17.30 -16.91 4.63
CA GLY A 101 -18.59 -17.02 3.95
C GLY A 101 -19.21 -15.66 3.61
N GLU A 102 -20.00 -15.61 2.54
CA GLU A 102 -20.68 -14.39 2.05
C GLU A 102 -21.77 -13.90 3.02
N ASP A 103 -22.37 -14.82 3.78
CA ASP A 103 -23.45 -14.52 4.73
C ASP A 103 -22.94 -14.15 6.14
N ILE A 104 -21.62 -13.97 6.33
CA ILE A 104 -21.05 -13.71 7.66
C ILE A 104 -21.61 -12.41 8.28
N LEU A 105 -22.12 -12.54 9.50
CA LEU A 105 -22.57 -11.40 10.30
C LEU A 105 -21.38 -10.77 11.02
N ILE A 106 -21.35 -9.44 11.10
CA ILE A 106 -20.24 -8.69 11.70
C ILE A 106 -19.97 -9.16 13.14
N LYS A 107 -21.04 -9.34 13.93
CA LYS A 107 -20.97 -9.78 15.33
C LYS A 107 -20.37 -11.17 15.54
N ASN A 108 -20.31 -12.01 14.50
CA ASN A 108 -19.79 -13.37 14.57
C ASN A 108 -18.28 -13.44 14.28
N ILE A 109 -17.64 -12.30 13.93
CA ILE A 109 -16.21 -12.26 13.65
C ILE A 109 -15.44 -12.36 14.97
N THR A 110 -14.70 -13.46 15.14
CA THR A 110 -13.87 -13.69 16.33
C THR A 110 -12.39 -13.48 16.02
N ARG A 111 -11.62 -13.12 17.06
CA ARG A 111 -10.16 -12.95 16.94
C ARG A 111 -9.44 -14.22 16.48
N ASN A 112 -9.87 -15.39 16.95
CA ASN A 112 -9.22 -16.66 16.61
C ASN A 112 -9.39 -16.97 15.11
N GLU A 113 -10.61 -16.86 14.60
CA GLU A 113 -10.88 -17.08 13.17
C GLU A 113 -10.19 -16.02 12.30
N TYR A 114 -10.16 -14.75 12.75
CA TYR A 114 -9.41 -13.70 12.03
C TYR A 114 -7.90 -13.99 11.98
N GLN A 115 -7.31 -14.52 13.05
CA GLN A 115 -5.91 -14.94 13.02
C GLN A 115 -5.70 -16.11 12.04
N LYS A 116 -6.61 -17.08 11.96
CA LYS A 116 -6.55 -18.18 10.98
C LYS A 116 -6.63 -17.66 9.54
N PHE A 117 -7.55 -16.73 9.26
CA PHE A 117 -7.64 -16.03 7.98
C PHE A 117 -6.28 -15.45 7.54
N ILE A 118 -5.67 -14.64 8.41
CA ILE A 118 -4.38 -14.00 8.12
C ILE A 118 -3.26 -15.03 7.99
N SER A 119 -3.20 -16.03 8.86
CA SER A 119 -2.19 -17.09 8.82
C SER A 119 -2.28 -17.90 7.52
N ASN A 120 -3.49 -18.25 7.06
CA ASN A 120 -3.70 -18.96 5.81
C ASN A 120 -3.24 -18.12 4.61
N TYR A 121 -3.56 -16.82 4.60
CA TYR A 121 -3.10 -15.92 3.55
C TYR A 121 -1.57 -15.72 3.57
N SER A 122 -0.94 -15.83 4.75
CA SER A 122 0.50 -15.59 4.92
C SER A 122 1.40 -16.57 4.16
N ASN A 123 0.90 -17.75 3.85
CA ASN A 123 1.68 -18.79 3.21
C ASN A 123 2.08 -18.40 1.77
N GLY A 124 3.38 -18.44 1.47
CA GLY A 124 3.97 -18.08 0.18
C GLY A 124 4.08 -16.57 -0.07
N ARG A 125 3.70 -15.73 0.89
CA ARG A 125 3.62 -14.26 0.74
C ARG A 125 4.57 -13.54 1.68
N THR A 126 4.94 -12.32 1.29
CA THR A 126 5.74 -11.43 2.13
C THR A 126 4.88 -10.77 3.20
N SER A 127 5.48 -10.43 4.34
CA SER A 127 4.78 -9.74 5.43
C SER A 127 4.09 -8.45 4.97
N GLU A 128 4.68 -7.72 4.03
CA GLU A 128 4.08 -6.49 3.48
C GLU A 128 2.78 -6.76 2.70
N THR A 129 2.72 -7.85 1.94
CA THR A 129 1.51 -8.24 1.22
C THR A 129 0.40 -8.65 2.18
N VAL A 130 0.74 -9.42 3.22
CA VAL A 130 -0.20 -9.84 4.28
C VAL A 130 -0.69 -8.62 5.07
N ARG A 131 0.22 -7.72 5.43
CA ARG A 131 -0.07 -6.47 6.13
C ARG A 131 -1.08 -5.62 5.38
N LYS A 132 -0.99 -5.53 4.04
CA LYS A 132 -1.97 -4.79 3.24
C LYS A 132 -3.38 -5.34 3.42
N VAL A 133 -3.58 -6.64 3.23
CA VAL A 133 -4.90 -7.26 3.41
C VAL A 133 -5.42 -7.02 4.84
N HIS A 134 -4.57 -7.21 5.84
CA HIS A 134 -4.92 -6.90 7.23
C HIS A 134 -5.35 -5.44 7.41
N LEU A 135 -4.63 -4.46 6.85
CA LEU A 135 -4.97 -3.04 6.97
C LEU A 135 -6.31 -2.68 6.32
N TYR A 136 -6.57 -3.20 5.11
CA TYR A 136 -7.80 -2.91 4.39
C TYR A 136 -9.03 -3.43 5.16
N ILE A 137 -8.94 -4.61 5.77
CA ILE A 137 -10.04 -5.18 6.57
C ILE A 137 -10.10 -4.58 7.98
N SER A 138 -8.96 -4.46 8.68
CA SER A 138 -8.93 -4.00 10.08
C SER A 138 -9.37 -2.55 10.25
N SER A 139 -9.17 -1.70 9.24
CA SER A 139 -9.68 -0.32 9.29
C SER A 139 -11.21 -0.31 9.38
N CYS A 140 -11.90 -1.10 8.55
CA CYS A 140 -13.35 -1.22 8.58
C CYS A 140 -13.83 -1.87 9.89
N ILE A 141 -13.16 -2.92 10.37
CA ILE A 141 -13.54 -3.58 11.62
C ILE A 141 -13.40 -2.64 12.82
N LYS A 142 -12.38 -1.77 12.86
CA LYS A 142 -12.22 -0.81 13.95
C LYS A 142 -13.38 0.17 14.03
N ASP A 143 -13.84 0.66 12.89
CA ASP A 143 -15.00 1.56 12.84
C ASP A 143 -16.28 0.80 13.23
N ALA A 144 -16.41 -0.47 12.84
CA ALA A 144 -17.54 -1.32 13.25
C ALA A 144 -17.63 -1.51 14.78
N ILE A 145 -16.52 -1.42 15.51
CA ILE A 145 -16.52 -1.45 16.97
C ILE A 145 -17.12 -0.16 17.54
N TYR A 146 -16.69 0.99 17.01
CA TYR A 146 -17.22 2.30 17.42
C TYR A 146 -18.70 2.48 17.06
N ASP A 147 -19.12 1.92 15.92
CA ASP A 147 -20.52 1.85 15.49
C ASP A 147 -21.36 0.84 16.29
N GLY A 148 -20.74 0.13 17.26
CA GLY A 148 -21.44 -0.75 18.18
C GLY A 148 -21.77 -2.15 17.64
N TYR A 149 -21.24 -2.54 16.48
CA TYR A 149 -21.43 -3.88 15.89
C TYR A 149 -20.58 -4.96 16.57
N LEU A 150 -19.43 -4.57 17.14
CA LEU A 150 -18.48 -5.47 17.79
C LEU A 150 -18.13 -4.97 19.19
N LYS A 151 -18.17 -5.89 20.16
CA LYS A 151 -17.76 -5.57 21.56
C LYS A 151 -16.25 -5.58 21.77
N LYS A 152 -15.53 -6.36 20.96
CA LYS A 152 -14.09 -6.58 21.09
C LYS A 152 -13.47 -6.58 19.71
N ASP A 153 -12.28 -6.01 19.59
CA ASP A 153 -11.54 -5.98 18.34
C ASP A 153 -11.01 -7.38 17.97
N PRO A 154 -11.53 -8.02 16.91
CA PRO A 154 -11.02 -9.30 16.44
C PRO A 154 -9.67 -9.16 15.72
N THR A 155 -9.24 -7.94 15.40
CA THR A 155 -7.98 -7.64 14.72
C THR A 155 -6.85 -7.30 15.68
N TYR A 156 -7.14 -7.21 16.98
CA TYR A 156 -6.20 -6.81 18.01
C TYR A 156 -5.01 -7.77 18.11
N LYS A 157 -3.79 -7.22 17.96
CA LYS A 157 -2.51 -7.95 18.02
C LYS A 157 -2.49 -9.20 17.11
N VAL A 158 -3.07 -9.10 15.92
CA VAL A 158 -2.99 -10.17 14.92
C VAL A 158 -1.60 -10.19 14.31
N ASN A 159 -1.01 -11.37 14.22
CA ASN A 159 0.30 -11.57 13.61
C ASN A 159 0.14 -11.72 12.09
N TYR A 160 0.77 -10.83 11.33
CA TYR A 160 0.77 -10.80 9.87
C TYR A 160 2.15 -11.11 9.25
N LYS A 161 3.02 -11.84 9.97
CA LYS A 161 4.32 -12.29 9.42
C LYS A 161 4.07 -13.24 8.25
N GLY A 162 4.55 -12.86 7.07
CA GLY A 162 4.54 -13.71 5.88
C GLY A 162 5.64 -14.77 5.95
N THR A 163 5.44 -15.89 5.26
CA THR A 163 6.44 -16.98 5.22
C THR A 163 7.54 -16.73 4.19
N LYS A 164 7.32 -15.84 3.22
CA LYS A 164 8.31 -15.48 2.21
C LYS A 164 9.09 -14.25 2.64
N LEU A 165 10.41 -14.39 2.72
CA LEU A 165 11.29 -13.25 2.99
C LEU A 165 11.25 -12.24 1.83
N PRO A 166 11.21 -10.93 2.13
CA PRO A 166 11.37 -9.92 1.09
C PRO A 166 12.80 -9.98 0.52
N LYS A 167 12.93 -9.80 -0.78
CA LYS A 167 14.24 -9.58 -1.40
C LYS A 167 14.81 -8.24 -0.91
N LYS A 168 16.00 -8.25 -0.31
CA LYS A 168 16.70 -7.03 0.17
C LYS A 168 16.80 -5.99 -0.96
N GLU A 169 16.64 -4.71 -0.63
CA GLU A 169 16.76 -3.65 -1.64
C GLU A 169 18.21 -3.43 -2.08
N SER A 170 19.17 -3.71 -1.18
CA SER A 170 20.61 -3.60 -1.44
C SER A 170 21.16 -4.56 -2.52
N VAL A 171 20.37 -5.50 -3.03
CA VAL A 171 20.75 -6.39 -4.15
C VAL A 171 20.06 -6.03 -5.46
N LYS A 172 19.30 -4.93 -5.52
CA LYS A 172 18.50 -4.53 -6.69
C LYS A 172 19.09 -3.34 -7.45
N PHE A 173 20.41 -3.29 -7.63
CA PHE A 173 21.06 -2.31 -8.51
C PHE A 173 22.11 -2.97 -9.40
N LEU A 174 22.46 -2.31 -10.50
CA LEU A 174 23.46 -2.77 -11.45
C LEU A 174 24.88 -2.42 -10.97
N THR A 175 25.85 -3.23 -11.37
CA THR A 175 27.27 -2.85 -11.29
C THR A 175 27.57 -1.63 -12.15
N ILE A 176 28.69 -0.95 -11.89
CA ILE A 176 29.13 0.22 -12.69
C ILE A 176 29.30 -0.18 -14.17
N LEU A 177 29.84 -1.36 -14.44
CA LEU A 177 30.03 -1.87 -15.81
C LEU A 177 28.69 -2.07 -16.52
N GLU A 178 27.74 -2.76 -15.89
CA GLU A 178 26.39 -2.99 -16.43
C GLU A 178 25.63 -1.67 -16.64
N TYR A 179 25.78 -0.71 -15.72
CA TYR A 179 25.21 0.63 -15.85
C TYR A 179 25.70 1.33 -17.12
N GLU A 180 27.02 1.38 -17.35
CA GLU A 180 27.60 2.02 -18.52
C GLU A 180 27.24 1.29 -19.82
N GLN A 181 27.16 -0.05 -19.80
CA GLN A 181 26.71 -0.85 -20.93
C GLN A 181 25.27 -0.52 -21.31
N LEU A 182 24.34 -0.52 -20.34
CA LEU A 182 22.95 -0.15 -20.58
C LEU A 182 22.79 1.31 -21.02
N ARG A 183 23.56 2.22 -20.43
CA ARG A 183 23.54 3.64 -20.82
C ARG A 183 23.90 3.82 -22.29
N LYS A 184 24.98 3.16 -22.75
CA LYS A 184 25.39 3.18 -24.16
C LYS A 184 24.38 2.48 -25.06
N TYR A 185 23.83 1.35 -24.62
CA TYR A 185 22.84 0.59 -25.38
C TYR A 185 21.56 1.37 -25.62
N PHE A 186 20.99 1.97 -24.57
CA PHE A 186 19.76 2.73 -24.69
C PHE A 186 19.95 4.03 -25.51
N LYS A 187 21.10 4.70 -25.40
CA LYS A 187 21.41 5.92 -26.19
C LYS A 187 21.49 5.68 -27.70
N ARG A 188 21.55 4.43 -28.17
CA ARG A 188 21.63 4.08 -29.61
C ARG A 188 20.26 3.85 -30.25
N LYS A 189 19.17 3.83 -29.48
CA LYS A 189 17.83 3.48 -29.98
C LYS A 189 16.86 4.61 -29.73
N ASP A 190 16.12 4.97 -30.76
CA ASP A 190 15.22 6.12 -30.72
C ASP A 190 13.77 5.75 -30.43
N ASP A 191 13.45 4.48 -30.16
CA ASP A 191 12.09 4.08 -29.81
C ASP A 191 11.69 4.64 -28.43
N LYS A 192 10.40 4.98 -28.27
CA LYS A 192 9.89 5.62 -27.05
C LYS A 192 10.18 4.81 -25.78
N SER A 193 10.11 3.47 -25.85
CA SER A 193 10.29 2.63 -24.66
C SER A 193 11.75 2.62 -24.20
N THR A 194 12.69 2.52 -25.15
CA THR A 194 14.11 2.63 -24.85
C THR A 194 14.48 4.03 -24.37
N LEU A 195 13.89 5.08 -24.96
CA LEU A 195 14.13 6.45 -24.51
C LEU A 195 13.67 6.69 -23.06
N VAL A 196 12.52 6.13 -22.66
CA VAL A 196 12.09 6.15 -21.25
C VAL A 196 13.11 5.46 -20.34
N LEU A 197 13.59 4.27 -20.72
CA LEU A 197 14.62 3.56 -19.95
C LEU A 197 15.91 4.37 -19.81
N TYR A 198 16.33 5.03 -20.89
CA TYR A 198 17.48 5.92 -20.88
C TYR A 198 17.31 7.08 -19.89
N ILE A 199 16.16 7.77 -19.94
CA ILE A 199 15.85 8.88 -19.03
C ILE A 199 15.83 8.38 -17.58
N LEU A 200 15.18 7.24 -17.29
CA LEU A 200 15.16 6.66 -15.94
C LEU A 200 16.57 6.37 -15.42
N LEU A 201 17.46 5.86 -16.29
CA LEU A 201 18.83 5.50 -15.94
C LEU A 201 19.71 6.71 -15.59
N ILE A 202 19.57 7.83 -16.29
CA ILE A 202 20.43 9.02 -16.09
C ILE A 202 19.88 10.02 -15.07
N THR A 203 18.59 9.91 -14.73
CA THR A 203 17.92 10.86 -13.81
C THR A 203 17.59 10.25 -12.46
N GLY A 204 17.39 8.93 -12.38
CA GLY A 204 16.81 8.29 -11.20
C GLY A 204 15.32 8.59 -10.98
N ALA A 205 14.63 9.11 -12.00
CA ALA A 205 13.20 9.37 -11.94
C ALA A 205 12.37 8.09 -11.72
N ARG A 206 11.15 8.25 -11.22
CA ARG A 206 10.17 7.15 -11.22
C ARG A 206 9.58 7.00 -12.62
N PHE A 207 9.22 5.78 -13.02
CA PHE A 207 8.56 5.53 -14.31
C PHE A 207 7.34 6.43 -14.54
N SER A 208 6.49 6.61 -13.52
CA SER A 208 5.30 7.46 -13.64
C SER A 208 5.61 8.95 -13.84
N GLU A 209 6.75 9.42 -13.33
CA GLU A 209 7.20 10.81 -13.52
C GLU A 209 7.60 11.01 -14.97
N VAL A 210 8.48 10.14 -15.51
CA VAL A 210 8.92 10.20 -16.91
C VAL A 210 7.77 10.00 -17.88
N ASN A 211 6.87 9.05 -17.61
CA ASN A 211 5.78 8.71 -18.53
C ASN A 211 4.76 9.84 -18.72
N ARG A 212 4.64 10.74 -17.72
CA ARG A 212 3.74 11.90 -17.72
C ARG A 212 4.42 13.19 -18.19
N MET A 213 5.73 13.16 -18.46
CA MET A 213 6.43 14.34 -18.95
C MET A 213 5.79 14.85 -20.23
N THR A 214 5.72 16.17 -20.32
CA THR A 214 5.22 16.94 -21.46
C THR A 214 6.38 17.68 -22.15
N TYR A 215 6.09 18.33 -23.27
CA TYR A 215 7.06 19.21 -23.93
C TYR A 215 7.52 20.37 -23.03
N LYS A 216 6.63 20.93 -22.19
CA LYS A 216 7.01 22.00 -21.25
C LYS A 216 8.07 21.53 -20.25
N ASP A 217 8.01 20.25 -19.88
CA ASP A 217 8.95 19.67 -18.93
C ASP A 217 10.33 19.40 -19.54
N LEU A 218 10.35 18.97 -20.80
CA LEU A 218 11.59 18.70 -21.55
C LEU A 218 12.30 19.98 -22.03
N TYR A 219 11.53 21.01 -22.34
CA TYR A 219 12.04 22.31 -22.81
C TYR A 219 12.02 23.37 -21.70
N TYR A 220 12.07 22.94 -20.44
CA TYR A 220 11.92 23.80 -19.27
C TYR A 220 13.02 24.87 -19.18
N LYS A 221 14.29 24.45 -19.07
CA LYS A 221 15.49 25.33 -19.03
C LYS A 221 16.69 24.60 -19.68
N PRO A 222 17.71 25.31 -20.18
CA PRO A 222 18.97 24.70 -20.61
C PRO A 222 19.60 23.84 -19.50
N GLY A 223 20.17 22.68 -19.84
CA GLY A 223 20.77 21.74 -18.87
C GLY A 223 19.82 21.08 -17.85
N LEU A 224 18.51 21.38 -17.91
CA LEU A 224 17.53 20.94 -16.92
C LEU A 224 16.33 20.26 -17.58
N ILE A 225 15.83 19.22 -16.94
CA ILE A 225 14.48 18.70 -17.20
C ILE A 225 13.63 18.85 -15.94
N HIS A 226 12.35 19.13 -16.14
CA HIS A 226 11.37 19.13 -15.06
C HIS A 226 10.74 17.74 -14.92
N LEU A 227 10.60 17.25 -13.69
CA LEU A 227 9.88 16.01 -13.40
C LEU A 227 8.58 16.36 -12.67
N PRO A 228 7.41 16.20 -13.31
CA PRO A 228 6.14 16.56 -12.70
C PRO A 228 5.85 15.66 -11.49
N GLY A 229 5.69 16.28 -10.32
CA GLY A 229 5.45 15.59 -9.07
C GLY A 229 4.06 14.96 -8.99
N THR A 230 3.94 13.82 -8.30
CA THR A 230 2.63 13.13 -8.22
C THR A 230 2.30 12.49 -6.86
N LYS A 231 3.31 12.19 -6.02
CA LYS A 231 3.13 11.34 -4.83
C LYS A 231 3.58 11.94 -3.51
N THR A 232 4.51 12.89 -3.55
CA THR A 232 5.12 13.52 -2.38
C THR A 232 5.30 14.99 -2.68
N GLU A 233 5.34 15.82 -1.65
CA GLU A 233 5.64 17.25 -1.76
C GLU A 233 6.94 17.49 -2.56
N ASN A 234 7.98 16.69 -2.29
CA ASN A 234 9.28 16.75 -2.98
C ASN A 234 9.31 16.01 -4.34
N ALA A 235 8.17 15.54 -4.86
CA ALA A 235 8.17 14.82 -6.13
C ALA A 235 8.36 15.76 -7.32
N ASP A 236 7.83 16.98 -7.22
CA ASP A 236 7.96 18.01 -8.25
C ASP A 236 9.33 18.67 -8.12
N ARG A 237 10.15 18.56 -9.16
CA ARG A 237 11.56 18.97 -9.08
C ARG A 237 12.23 19.12 -10.44
N GLU A 238 13.29 19.92 -10.45
CA GLU A 238 14.21 20.07 -11.57
C GLU A 238 15.37 19.06 -11.44
N ILE A 239 15.81 18.51 -12.58
CA ILE A 239 16.92 17.57 -12.65
C ILE A 239 17.94 18.03 -13.68
N GLU A 240 19.17 18.25 -13.22
CA GLU A 240 20.31 18.55 -14.06
C GLU A 240 20.72 17.33 -14.88
N ILE A 241 20.86 17.52 -16.20
CA ILE A 241 21.40 16.53 -17.14
C ILE A 241 22.35 17.22 -18.12
N SER A 242 23.28 16.45 -18.70
CA SER A 242 24.23 17.02 -19.66
C SER A 242 23.53 17.55 -20.92
N ASP A 243 24.05 18.63 -21.51
CA ASP A 243 23.52 19.17 -22.76
C ASP A 243 23.55 18.15 -23.90
N THR A 244 24.53 17.24 -23.87
CA THR A 244 24.63 16.16 -24.87
C THR A 244 23.47 15.16 -24.74
N ASP A 245 23.05 14.83 -23.52
CA ASP A 245 21.95 13.90 -23.26
C ASP A 245 20.61 14.60 -23.53
N LEU A 246 20.46 15.87 -23.12
CA LEU A 246 19.28 16.67 -23.42
C LEU A 246 19.06 16.84 -24.92
N SER A 247 20.12 17.16 -25.67
CA SER A 247 20.07 17.29 -27.14
C SER A 247 19.70 15.98 -27.81
N TYR A 248 20.25 14.85 -27.33
CA TYR A 248 19.88 13.53 -27.81
C TYR A 248 18.39 13.22 -27.55
N ILE A 249 17.90 13.46 -26.33
CA ILE A 249 16.50 13.21 -25.97
C ILE A 249 15.57 14.06 -26.84
N LYS A 250 15.86 15.35 -27.00
CA LYS A 250 15.08 16.26 -27.86
C LYS A 250 15.02 15.77 -29.31
N LYS A 251 16.17 15.38 -29.88
CA LYS A 251 16.28 14.82 -31.24
C LYS A 251 15.53 13.50 -31.40
N ALA A 252 15.56 12.63 -30.40
CA ALA A 252 14.82 11.37 -30.44
C ALA A 252 13.31 11.61 -30.37
N ILE A 253 12.85 12.48 -29.47
CA ILE A 253 11.43 12.85 -29.31
C ILE A 253 10.86 13.49 -30.58
N SER A 254 11.61 14.36 -31.26
CA SER A 254 11.12 15.07 -32.45
C SER A 254 10.82 14.13 -33.64
N LYS A 255 11.32 12.89 -33.62
CA LYS A 255 11.02 11.86 -34.64
C LYS A 255 9.67 11.18 -34.43
N HIS A 256 9.03 11.39 -33.29
CA HIS A 256 7.75 10.75 -32.96
C HIS A 256 6.58 11.73 -33.09
N PRO A 257 5.39 11.24 -33.48
CA PRO A 257 4.20 12.08 -33.50
C PRO A 257 3.85 12.56 -32.09
N GLN A 258 3.39 13.80 -32.02
CA GLN A 258 2.92 14.43 -30.79
C GLN A 258 1.55 13.86 -30.41
N LYS A 259 1.33 13.68 -29.10
CA LYS A 259 0.00 13.30 -28.59
C LYS A 259 -0.85 14.55 -28.37
N ILE A 260 -2.16 14.41 -28.58
CA ILE A 260 -3.15 15.48 -28.38
C ILE A 260 -3.13 16.01 -26.93
N ASN A 261 -2.91 15.12 -25.96
CA ASN A 261 -2.84 15.48 -24.55
C ASN A 261 -1.51 16.15 -24.13
N GLY A 262 -0.55 16.32 -25.05
CA GLY A 262 0.75 16.95 -24.80
C GLY A 262 1.80 16.07 -24.10
N GLU A 263 1.46 14.82 -23.73
CA GLU A 263 2.40 13.87 -23.14
C GLU A 263 3.39 13.32 -24.18
N LEU A 264 4.65 13.14 -23.78
CA LEU A 264 5.70 12.63 -24.67
C LEU A 264 5.56 11.12 -24.97
N PHE A 265 5.20 10.33 -23.95
CA PHE A 265 5.25 8.87 -24.01
C PHE A 265 3.87 8.22 -23.89
N GLY A 266 3.27 8.24 -22.70
CA GLY A 266 2.05 7.50 -22.36
C GLY A 266 2.14 6.01 -22.69
N LEU A 267 3.18 5.35 -22.18
CA LEU A 267 3.47 3.93 -22.32
C LEU A 267 2.99 3.13 -21.10
N SER A 268 2.81 1.82 -21.27
CA SER A 268 2.51 0.90 -20.16
C SER A 268 3.78 0.36 -19.51
N GLN A 269 3.70 -0.04 -18.23
CA GLN A 269 4.81 -0.70 -17.55
C GLN A 269 5.22 -2.02 -18.22
N ALA A 270 4.26 -2.71 -18.85
CA ALA A 270 4.52 -3.95 -19.57
C ALA A 270 5.39 -3.73 -20.80
N ALA A 271 5.16 -2.64 -21.56
CA ALA A 271 5.99 -2.27 -22.71
C ALA A 271 7.45 -2.00 -22.30
N ILE A 272 7.64 -1.19 -21.25
CA ILE A 272 8.97 -0.91 -20.70
C ILE A 272 9.66 -2.17 -20.19
N SER A 273 8.93 -3.02 -19.45
CA SER A 273 9.47 -4.27 -18.91
C SER A 273 9.91 -5.22 -20.03
N LYS A 274 9.16 -5.28 -21.14
CA LYS A 274 9.51 -6.10 -22.32
C LYS A 274 10.82 -5.63 -22.96
N VAL A 275 10.99 -4.33 -23.17
CA VAL A 275 12.22 -3.77 -23.75
C VAL A 275 13.40 -3.95 -22.80
N PHE A 276 13.20 -3.68 -21.51
CA PHE A 276 14.24 -3.89 -20.50
C PHE A 276 14.69 -5.34 -20.40
N LYS A 277 13.75 -6.30 -20.50
CA LYS A 277 14.08 -7.74 -20.50
C LYS A 277 15.02 -8.10 -21.65
N LYS A 278 14.81 -7.55 -22.86
CA LYS A 278 15.72 -7.77 -24.00
C LYS A 278 17.14 -7.27 -23.70
N ALA A 279 17.25 -6.06 -23.15
CA ALA A 279 18.55 -5.50 -22.78
C ALA A 279 19.24 -6.34 -21.68
N LYS A 280 18.49 -6.84 -20.69
CA LYS A 280 19.03 -7.72 -19.66
C LYS A 280 19.62 -9.01 -20.24
N THR A 281 18.91 -9.64 -21.17
CA THR A 281 19.39 -10.86 -21.83
C THR A 281 20.67 -10.60 -22.62
N GLU A 282 20.79 -9.46 -23.29
CA GLU A 282 21.96 -9.09 -24.08
C GLU A 282 23.23 -8.91 -23.23
N PHE A 283 23.11 -8.37 -22.01
CA PHE A 283 24.25 -8.11 -21.11
C PHE A 283 24.34 -9.09 -19.92
N ASN A 284 23.58 -10.18 -19.95
CA ASN A 284 23.53 -11.19 -18.88
C ASN A 284 23.26 -10.60 -17.47
N ILE A 285 22.36 -9.61 -17.40
CA ILE A 285 21.99 -8.94 -16.17
C ILE A 285 21.02 -9.80 -15.36
N LYS A 286 21.22 -9.86 -14.04
CA LYS A 286 20.39 -10.63 -13.10
C LYS A 286 18.90 -10.35 -13.28
N ASP A 287 18.10 -11.42 -13.24
CA ASP A 287 16.65 -11.33 -13.47
C ASP A 287 15.90 -10.47 -12.46
N GLU A 288 16.47 -10.34 -11.26
CA GLU A 288 15.93 -9.56 -10.15
C GLU A 288 15.92 -8.06 -10.42
N ILE A 289 16.77 -7.60 -11.34
CA ILE A 289 16.82 -6.21 -11.76
C ILE A 289 15.60 -5.92 -12.65
N THR A 290 14.88 -4.87 -12.29
CA THR A 290 13.68 -4.40 -12.99
C THR A 290 13.88 -2.95 -13.44
N PRO A 291 13.00 -2.37 -14.29
CA PRO A 291 13.08 -0.94 -14.60
C PRO A 291 13.06 -0.04 -13.35
N TYR A 292 12.41 -0.48 -12.26
CA TYR A 292 12.42 0.25 -10.99
C TYR A 292 13.81 0.28 -10.32
N SER A 293 14.61 -0.77 -10.52
CA SER A 293 16.00 -0.86 -10.05
C SER A 293 16.91 0.20 -10.68
N LEU A 294 16.55 0.80 -11.81
CA LEU A 294 17.36 1.83 -12.45
C LEU A 294 17.49 3.07 -11.58
N ARG A 295 16.44 3.44 -10.85
CA ARG A 295 16.51 4.50 -9.84
C ARG A 295 17.52 4.16 -8.75
N HIS A 296 17.50 2.90 -8.31
CA HIS A 296 18.44 2.48 -7.27
C HIS A 296 19.88 2.46 -7.77
N THR A 297 20.06 2.06 -9.02
CA THR A 297 21.35 2.07 -9.71
C THR A 297 21.87 3.47 -9.91
N HIS A 298 21.02 4.43 -10.30
CA HIS A 298 21.42 5.83 -10.46
C HIS A 298 21.99 6.41 -9.16
N ALA A 299 21.32 6.18 -8.02
CA ALA A 299 21.86 6.61 -6.73
C ALA A 299 23.16 5.88 -6.36
N SER A 300 23.22 4.55 -6.53
CA SER A 300 24.46 3.79 -6.28
C SER A 300 25.64 4.33 -7.12
N TYR A 301 25.40 4.62 -8.40
CA TYR A 301 26.40 5.22 -9.29
C TYR A 301 26.85 6.59 -8.79
N LEU A 302 25.93 7.49 -8.43
CA LEU A 302 26.29 8.80 -7.89
C LEU A 302 27.07 8.71 -6.57
N ILE A 303 26.70 7.79 -5.67
CA ILE A 303 27.45 7.52 -4.43
C ILE A 303 28.88 7.07 -4.78
N SER A 304 29.03 6.17 -5.75
CA SER A 304 30.36 5.72 -6.21
C SER A 304 31.21 6.81 -6.85
N LYS A 305 30.60 7.93 -7.24
CA LYS A 305 31.29 9.13 -7.72
C LYS A 305 31.50 10.19 -6.64
N GLY A 306 31.19 9.88 -5.38
CA GLY A 306 31.40 10.76 -4.24
C GLY A 306 30.41 11.93 -4.14
N ILE A 307 29.27 11.86 -4.83
CA ILE A 307 28.22 12.88 -4.72
C ILE A 307 27.52 12.77 -3.36
N SER A 308 27.23 13.90 -2.71
CA SER A 308 26.65 13.91 -1.38
C SER A 308 25.27 13.24 -1.34
N ILE A 309 25.02 12.47 -0.27
CA ILE A 309 23.74 11.75 -0.07
C ILE A 309 22.58 12.74 -0.02
N GLU A 310 22.80 13.93 0.56
CA GLU A 310 21.80 15.00 0.61
C GLU A 310 21.35 15.40 -0.80
N TYR A 311 22.30 15.69 -1.69
CA TYR A 311 22.00 16.04 -3.08
C TYR A 311 21.29 14.89 -3.80
N ILE A 312 21.77 13.65 -3.63
CA ILE A 312 21.14 12.46 -4.23
C ILE A 312 19.69 12.30 -3.73
N SER A 313 19.46 12.48 -2.44
CA SER A 313 18.13 12.40 -1.83
C SER A 313 17.16 13.43 -2.42
N LYS A 314 17.62 14.68 -2.58
CA LYS A 314 16.86 15.76 -3.22
C LYS A 314 16.60 15.46 -4.69
N ARG A 315 17.61 15.02 -5.43
CA ARG A 315 17.52 14.61 -6.85
C ARG A 315 16.52 13.47 -7.05
N LEU A 316 16.45 12.51 -6.12
CA LEU A 316 15.47 11.43 -6.18
C LEU A 316 14.07 11.84 -5.72
N GLY A 317 13.91 12.95 -5.00
CA GLY A 317 12.62 13.36 -4.42
C GLY A 317 12.21 12.41 -3.30
N HIS A 318 13.11 12.09 -2.37
CA HIS A 318 12.79 11.40 -1.13
C HIS A 318 12.21 12.38 -0.10
N ALA A 319 11.26 11.91 0.70
CA ALA A 319 10.66 12.72 1.78
C ALA A 319 11.63 12.96 2.95
N SER A 320 12.61 12.07 3.11
CA SER A 320 13.66 12.20 4.12
C SER A 320 14.96 11.60 3.60
N ILE A 321 16.10 12.18 4.01
CA ILE A 321 17.45 11.68 3.72
C ILE A 321 17.65 10.27 4.28
N ALA A 322 17.00 9.93 5.41
CA ALA A 322 17.08 8.62 6.04
C ALA A 322 16.70 7.49 5.07
N ILE A 323 15.73 7.72 4.18
CA ILE A 323 15.31 6.75 3.16
C ILE A 323 16.50 6.40 2.25
N THR A 324 17.30 7.39 1.85
CA THR A 324 18.50 7.16 1.02
C THR A 324 19.57 6.44 1.83
N LEU A 325 19.78 6.85 3.08
CA LEU A 325 20.80 6.28 3.95
C LEU A 325 20.54 4.78 4.22
N ASP A 326 19.31 4.42 4.59
CA ASP A 326 18.91 3.05 4.92
C ASP A 326 19.10 2.09 3.73
N VAL A 327 18.86 2.57 2.52
CA VAL A 327 18.97 1.76 1.29
C VAL A 327 20.43 1.54 0.88
N TYR A 328 21.31 2.52 1.10
CA TYR A 328 22.69 2.50 0.59
C TYR A 328 23.77 2.44 1.68
N THR A 329 23.40 2.15 2.92
CA THR A 329 24.34 2.10 4.06
C THR A 329 25.60 1.28 3.74
N HIS A 330 25.44 0.12 3.09
CA HIS A 330 26.56 -0.75 2.74
C HIS A 330 27.58 -0.13 1.77
N LEU A 331 27.12 0.65 0.78
CA LEU A 331 28.03 1.32 -0.17
C LEU A 331 28.81 2.44 0.51
N LEU A 332 28.18 3.11 1.48
CA LEU A 332 28.84 4.16 2.25
C LEU A 332 29.94 3.59 3.14
N ASP A 333 29.75 2.38 3.69
CA ASP A 333 30.78 1.71 4.48
C ASP A 333 32.03 1.37 3.66
N GLU A 334 31.87 1.04 2.37
CA GLU A 334 33.01 0.84 1.45
C GLU A 334 33.76 2.16 1.22
N HIS A 335 33.04 3.26 0.95
CA HIS A 335 33.66 4.58 0.78
C HIS A 335 34.31 5.14 2.05
N LYS A 336 33.86 4.77 3.26
CA LYS A 336 34.48 5.23 4.51
C LYS A 336 35.97 4.92 4.57
N LYS A 337 36.42 3.79 4.00
CA LYS A 337 37.85 3.43 3.98
C LYS A 337 38.66 4.36 3.09
N GLU A 338 38.15 4.69 1.90
CA GLU A 338 38.77 5.65 0.97
C GLU A 338 38.80 7.06 1.56
N GLN A 339 37.70 7.49 2.19
CA GLN A 339 37.63 8.79 2.86
C GLN A 339 38.63 8.87 4.02
N GLY A 340 38.76 7.81 4.81
CA GLY A 340 39.76 7.73 5.87
C GLY A 340 41.19 7.83 5.35
N GLN A 341 41.49 7.26 4.19
CA GLN A 341 42.79 7.44 3.54
C GLN A 341 43.01 8.88 3.08
N ARG A 342 42.01 9.49 2.44
CA ARG A 342 42.07 10.87 1.96
C ARG A 342 42.25 11.88 3.09
N VAL A 343 41.60 11.65 4.24
CA VAL A 343 41.79 12.45 5.46
C VAL A 343 43.23 12.31 5.96
N ARG A 344 43.80 11.10 5.98
CA ARG A 344 45.21 10.92 6.36
C ARG A 344 46.14 11.71 5.45
N GLU A 345 45.92 11.66 4.14
CA GLU A 345 46.71 12.40 3.13
C GLU A 345 46.58 13.93 3.26
N LEU A 346 45.44 14.43 3.74
CA LEU A 346 45.18 15.86 3.93
C LEU A 346 45.89 16.47 5.16
N PHE A 347 46.15 15.65 6.17
CA PHE A 347 46.75 16.08 7.45
C PHE A 347 48.14 15.47 7.70
N SER A 348 48.71 14.78 6.71
CA SER A 348 50.12 14.36 6.62
C SER A 348 50.92 15.36 5.80
#